data_AF-A0A5R2NB59-F1
#
_entry.id   AF-A0A5R2NB59-F1
#
_cell.length_a   1.000
_cell.length_b   1.000
_cell.length_c   1.000
_cell.angle_alpha   90.00
_cell.angle_beta   90.00
_cell.angle_gamma   90.00
#
_symmetry.space_group_name_H-M   'P 1'
#
loop_
_entity.id
_entity.type
_entity.pdbx_description
1 polymer ?
#
loop_
_entity_poly.entity_id
_entity_poly.type
_entity_poly.pdbx_seq_one_letter_code
_entity_poly.pdbx_strand_id
1 'polypeptide(L)'
;RFDDMLAALRGANNGDVVLLHGCCHNPTGANLDAAQWEAVTDLVVERGLLPFVDIAYQGFGDGLEADALGLRLLAAKVPEMVVASSCSKNFAVYRDRVGAAMVLARDGAQADVAMSQMLSAARAMYSMPPDHGAAAVRIVLEDAALRADWEAELEEMRLRMLRLRVAFAEALRRQSNS
;
A
#
# COMPACT_ATOMS: atom_id res chain seq x y z
N ARG A 1 -19.32 -2.95 -5.40
CA ARG A 1 -20.10 -1.90 -4.70
C ARG A 1 -19.29 -0.60 -4.67
N PHE A 2 -18.80 -0.16 -5.83
CA PHE A 2 -17.92 1.01 -5.90
C PHE A 2 -18.71 2.31 -5.68
N ASP A 3 -19.90 2.42 -6.27
CA ASP A 3 -20.76 3.59 -6.10
C ASP A 3 -21.16 3.83 -4.65
N ASP A 4 -21.47 2.76 -3.90
CA ASP A 4 -21.76 2.84 -2.46
C ASP A 4 -20.58 3.38 -1.66
N MET A 5 -19.34 2.97 -2.02
CA MET A 5 -18.12 3.46 -1.39
C MET A 5 -17.92 4.95 -1.68
N LEU A 6 -18.08 5.39 -2.93
CA LEU A 6 -17.99 6.81 -3.28
C LEU A 6 -19.08 7.65 -2.60
N ALA A 7 -20.31 7.13 -2.50
CA ALA A 7 -21.39 7.81 -1.80
C ALA A 7 -21.08 8.00 -0.31
N ALA A 8 -20.47 7.00 0.34
CA ALA A 8 -20.01 7.12 1.72
C ALA A 8 -18.89 8.17 1.86
N LEU A 9 -17.90 8.17 0.97
CA LEU A 9 -16.80 9.14 0.99
C LEU A 9 -17.29 10.58 0.75
N ARG A 10 -18.31 10.78 -0.09
CA ARG A 10 -18.96 12.10 -0.29
C ARG A 10 -19.60 12.65 0.99
N GLY A 11 -19.97 11.76 1.92
CA GLY A 11 -20.52 12.15 3.23
C GLY A 11 -19.47 12.63 4.23
N ALA A 12 -18.18 12.41 3.97
CA ALA A 12 -17.09 12.81 4.87
C ALA A 12 -16.91 14.34 4.91
N ASN A 13 -16.49 14.87 6.06
CA ASN A 13 -16.21 16.28 6.24
C ASN A 13 -14.79 16.63 5.76
N ASN A 14 -14.58 17.89 5.40
CA ASN A 14 -13.25 18.40 5.11
C ASN A 14 -12.31 18.15 6.31
N GLY A 15 -11.13 17.61 6.04
CA GLY A 15 -10.13 17.24 7.04
C GLY A 15 -10.31 15.83 7.63
N ASP A 16 -11.38 15.10 7.29
CA ASP A 16 -11.52 13.71 7.70
C ASP A 16 -10.42 12.83 7.07
N VAL A 17 -9.94 11.85 7.85
CA VAL A 17 -8.95 10.87 7.39
C VAL A 17 -9.65 9.72 6.69
N VAL A 18 -9.21 9.40 5.48
CA VAL A 18 -9.71 8.26 4.71
C VAL A 18 -8.63 7.19 4.61
N LEU A 19 -8.85 6.05 5.26
CA LEU A 19 -7.97 4.89 5.17
C LEU A 19 -8.27 4.10 3.89
N LEU A 20 -7.26 3.93 3.04
CA LEU A 20 -7.34 3.19 1.78
C LEU A 20 -6.28 2.09 1.76
N HIS A 21 -6.66 0.87 1.37
CA HIS A 21 -5.68 -0.16 1.04
C HIS A 21 -5.16 0.10 -0.38
N GLY A 22 -3.84 0.30 -0.53
CA GLY A 22 -3.23 0.65 -1.83
C GLY A 22 -3.36 -0.45 -2.88
N CYS A 23 -3.37 -1.70 -2.45
CA CYS A 23 -3.65 -2.89 -3.26
C CYS A 23 -4.02 -4.06 -2.33
N CYS A 24 -4.53 -5.14 -2.92
CA CYS A 24 -4.84 -6.40 -2.25
C CYS A 24 -5.69 -6.21 -0.98
N HIS A 25 -6.85 -5.57 -1.10
CA HIS A 25 -7.67 -5.23 0.07
C HIS A 25 -7.86 -6.44 1.01
N ASN A 26 -7.46 -6.31 2.26
CA ASN A 26 -7.68 -7.33 3.28
C ASN A 26 -9.00 -7.03 4.03
N PRO A 27 -10.00 -7.94 4.06
CA PRO A 27 -9.93 -9.38 3.70
C PRO A 27 -10.49 -9.77 2.33
N THR A 28 -11.15 -8.86 1.61
CA THR A 28 -11.96 -9.23 0.43
C THR A 28 -11.15 -9.64 -0.80
N GLY A 29 -9.89 -9.21 -0.91
CA GLY A 29 -9.05 -9.35 -2.10
C GLY A 29 -9.45 -8.46 -3.28
N ALA A 30 -10.40 -7.54 -3.11
CA ALA A 30 -10.84 -6.65 -4.18
C ALA A 30 -9.86 -5.49 -4.37
N ASN A 31 -9.55 -5.16 -5.62
CA ASN A 31 -8.78 -3.97 -5.98
C ASN A 31 -9.67 -2.95 -6.70
N LEU A 32 -9.33 -1.67 -6.54
CA LEU A 32 -9.83 -0.64 -7.43
C LEU A 32 -9.06 -0.72 -8.75
N ASP A 33 -9.77 -0.60 -9.87
CA ASP A 33 -9.12 -0.39 -11.17
C ASP A 33 -8.60 1.05 -11.32
N ALA A 34 -7.89 1.34 -12.41
CA ALA A 34 -7.30 2.65 -12.65
C ALA A 34 -8.35 3.78 -12.69
N ALA A 35 -9.49 3.57 -13.33
CA ALA A 35 -10.55 4.58 -13.44
C ALA A 35 -11.22 4.83 -12.08
N GLN A 36 -11.38 3.78 -11.29
CA GLN A 36 -11.88 3.87 -9.92
C GLN A 36 -10.90 4.62 -9.01
N TRP A 37 -9.59 4.40 -9.15
CA TRP A 37 -8.57 5.16 -8.44
C TRP A 37 -8.58 6.64 -8.80
N GLU A 38 -8.76 6.99 -10.08
CA GLU A 38 -8.92 8.39 -10.49
C GLU A 38 -10.13 9.03 -9.83
N ALA A 39 -11.30 8.38 -9.88
CA ALA A 39 -12.52 8.90 -9.27
C ALA A 39 -12.42 9.06 -7.75
N VAL A 40 -11.75 8.13 -7.05
CA VAL A 40 -11.48 8.26 -5.60
C VAL A 40 -10.54 9.42 -5.34
N THR A 41 -9.48 9.56 -6.13
CA THR A 41 -8.50 10.64 -5.96
C THR A 41 -9.14 12.01 -6.16
N ASP A 42 -9.94 12.17 -7.21
CA ASP A 42 -10.64 13.42 -7.49
C ASP A 42 -11.62 13.78 -6.36
N LEU A 43 -12.33 12.80 -5.82
CA LEU A 43 -13.22 13.00 -4.68
C LEU A 43 -12.45 13.41 -3.40
N VAL A 44 -11.31 12.77 -3.13
CA VAL A 44 -10.45 13.11 -1.97
C VAL A 44 -9.99 14.57 -2.06
N VAL A 45 -9.60 15.02 -3.25
CA VAL A 45 -9.22 16.43 -3.49
C VAL A 45 -10.41 17.36 -3.35
N GLU A 46 -11.54 17.07 -4.01
CA GLU A 46 -12.76 17.88 -3.99
C GLU A 46 -13.26 18.11 -2.55
N ARG A 47 -13.22 17.05 -1.73
CA ARG A 47 -13.73 17.08 -0.35
C ARG A 47 -12.69 17.57 0.67
N GLY A 48 -11.44 17.75 0.26
CA GLY A 48 -10.35 18.14 1.18
C GLY A 48 -10.08 17.08 2.24
N LEU A 49 -10.08 15.80 1.86
CA LEU A 49 -9.84 14.69 2.77
C LEU A 49 -8.34 14.40 2.90
N LEU A 50 -7.92 13.87 4.04
CA LEU A 50 -6.54 13.40 4.23
C LEU A 50 -6.45 11.90 3.92
N PRO A 51 -5.87 11.48 2.78
CA PRO A 51 -5.67 10.08 2.52
C PRO A 51 -4.62 9.48 3.45
N PHE A 52 -4.96 8.32 4.02
CA PHE A 52 -4.03 7.42 4.69
C PHE A 52 -4.00 6.12 3.88
N VAL A 53 -2.89 5.84 3.21
CA VAL A 53 -2.72 4.62 2.41
C VAL A 53 -1.95 3.55 3.19
N ASP A 54 -2.54 2.37 3.37
CA ASP A 54 -1.84 1.17 3.82
C ASP A 54 -1.46 0.32 2.59
N ILE A 55 -0.15 0.13 2.38
CA ILE A 55 0.42 -0.62 1.25
C ILE A 55 1.30 -1.77 1.75
N ALA A 56 0.65 -2.80 2.30
CA ALA A 56 1.32 -3.96 2.86
C ALA A 56 1.66 -5.10 1.86
N TYR A 57 1.10 -5.05 0.65
CA TYR A 57 1.10 -6.18 -0.29
C TYR A 57 1.60 -5.84 -1.70
N GLN A 58 2.34 -4.74 -1.87
CA GLN A 58 2.83 -4.31 -3.17
C GLN A 58 3.61 -5.43 -3.87
N GLY A 59 3.19 -5.77 -5.10
CA GLY A 59 3.74 -6.85 -5.91
C GLY A 59 2.93 -8.15 -5.89
N PHE A 60 1.91 -8.28 -5.02
CA PHE A 60 1.08 -9.48 -4.96
C PHE A 60 -0.27 -9.37 -5.67
N GLY A 61 -0.69 -8.18 -6.08
CA GLY A 61 -1.93 -7.96 -6.81
C GLY A 61 -1.72 -8.13 -8.30
N ASP A 62 -1.70 -6.99 -8.99
CA ASP A 62 -1.57 -6.93 -10.45
C ASP A 62 -0.11 -6.85 -10.90
N GLY A 63 0.81 -6.54 -9.97
CA GLY A 63 2.25 -6.50 -10.18
C GLY A 63 2.89 -5.35 -9.40
N LEU A 64 4.22 -5.34 -9.27
CA LEU A 64 4.93 -4.40 -8.40
C LEU A 64 4.63 -2.93 -8.70
N GLU A 65 4.61 -2.56 -9.98
CA GLU A 65 4.34 -1.19 -10.43
C GLU A 65 2.85 -0.86 -10.46
N ALA A 66 2.02 -1.80 -10.89
CA ALA A 66 0.57 -1.63 -10.97
C ALA A 66 -0.07 -1.45 -9.59
N ASP A 67 0.41 -2.20 -8.58
CA ASP A 67 -0.06 -2.13 -7.20
C ASP A 67 0.24 -0.77 -6.52
N ALA A 68 1.14 0.03 -7.09
CA ALA A 68 1.47 1.37 -6.60
C ALA A 68 0.73 2.49 -7.35
N LEU A 69 -0.10 2.18 -8.36
CA LEU A 69 -0.77 3.18 -9.20
C LEU A 69 -1.62 4.15 -8.38
N GLY A 70 -2.53 3.62 -7.54
CA GLY A 70 -3.43 4.44 -6.72
C GLY A 70 -2.69 5.37 -5.77
N LEU A 71 -1.65 4.86 -5.11
CA LEU A 71 -0.78 5.63 -4.24
C LEU A 71 -0.12 6.81 -4.99
N ARG A 72 0.40 6.55 -6.20
CA ARG A 72 1.04 7.57 -7.03
C ARG A 72 0.05 8.61 -7.55
N LEU A 73 -1.16 8.19 -7.92
CA LEU A 73 -2.23 9.09 -8.35
C LEU A 73 -2.64 10.04 -7.22
N LEU A 74 -2.84 9.52 -6.00
CA LEU A 74 -3.08 10.33 -4.81
C LEU A 74 -1.93 11.32 -4.60
N ALA A 75 -0.69 10.82 -4.50
CA ALA A 75 0.49 11.65 -4.25
C ALA A 75 0.69 12.78 -5.27
N ALA A 76 0.26 12.59 -6.51
CA ALA A 76 0.37 13.59 -7.57
C ALA A 76 -0.66 14.73 -7.46
N LYS A 77 -1.77 14.53 -6.73
CA LYS A 77 -2.91 15.46 -6.71
C LYS A 77 -3.20 16.04 -5.33
N VAL A 78 -2.94 15.30 -4.26
CA VAL A 78 -3.25 15.75 -2.89
C VAL A 78 -2.11 16.58 -2.31
N PRO A 79 -2.40 17.62 -1.51
CA PRO A 79 -1.38 18.44 -0.86
C PRO A 79 -0.66 17.71 0.27
N GLU A 80 -1.34 16.76 0.93
CA GLU A 80 -0.84 16.01 2.09
C GLU A 80 -1.38 14.58 2.06
N MET A 81 -0.58 13.60 2.51
CA MET A 81 -0.96 12.18 2.57
C MET A 81 -0.14 11.46 3.64
N VAL A 82 -0.73 10.45 4.27
CA VAL A 82 -0.02 9.52 5.16
C VAL A 82 0.10 8.15 4.47
N VAL A 83 1.25 7.49 4.59
CA VAL A 83 1.46 6.16 4.03
C VAL A 83 2.10 5.24 5.07
N ALA A 84 1.54 4.05 5.22
CA ALA A 84 2.17 2.94 5.92
C ALA A 84 2.54 1.86 4.91
N SER A 85 3.84 1.57 4.79
CA SER A 85 4.36 0.49 3.96
C SER A 85 4.90 -0.65 4.83
N SER A 86 4.71 -1.89 4.38
CA SER A 86 5.22 -3.07 5.06
C SER A 86 6.12 -3.89 4.14
N CYS A 87 7.27 -4.31 4.65
CA CYS A 87 8.14 -5.28 3.98
C CYS A 87 7.83 -6.73 4.39
N SER A 88 6.87 -6.95 5.30
CA SER A 88 6.64 -8.27 5.90
C SER A 88 6.29 -9.35 4.88
N LYS A 89 5.60 -9.00 3.78
CA LYS A 89 5.13 -9.99 2.79
C LYS A 89 6.01 -9.99 1.56
N ASN A 90 6.24 -8.83 0.94
CA ASN A 90 6.98 -8.75 -0.33
C ASN A 90 8.48 -9.05 -0.17
N PHE A 91 9.07 -8.85 1.02
CA PHE A 91 10.43 -9.30 1.35
C PHE A 91 10.45 -10.52 2.28
N ALA A 92 9.29 -11.09 2.63
CA ALA A 92 9.15 -12.20 3.58
C ALA A 92 9.80 -12.00 4.97
N VAL A 93 10.11 -10.77 5.37
CA VAL A 93 10.70 -10.40 6.68
C VAL A 93 9.62 -10.20 7.75
N TYR A 94 8.74 -11.20 7.89
CA TYR A 94 7.53 -11.12 8.74
C TYR A 94 7.85 -10.72 10.18
N ARG A 95 8.84 -11.37 10.80
CA ARG A 95 9.15 -11.18 12.22
C ARG A 95 10.26 -10.17 12.50
N ASP A 96 10.97 -9.71 11.48
CA ASP A 96 11.94 -8.62 11.60
C ASP A 96 11.27 -7.24 11.69
N ARG A 97 9.95 -7.19 11.43
CA ARG A 97 9.09 -6.01 11.64
C ARG A 97 9.52 -4.78 10.83
N VAL A 98 9.93 -5.03 9.59
CA VAL A 98 10.38 -3.99 8.65
C VAL A 98 9.17 -3.34 7.96
N GLY A 99 9.16 -2.02 7.96
CA GLY A 99 8.17 -1.17 7.31
C GLY A 99 8.60 0.29 7.37
N ALA A 100 7.79 1.17 6.79
CA ALA A 100 8.03 2.60 6.79
C ALA A 100 6.71 3.37 7.01
N ALA A 101 6.78 4.41 7.82
CA ALA A 101 5.72 5.41 7.95
C ALA A 101 6.20 6.68 7.23
N MET A 102 5.37 7.21 6.34
CA MET A 102 5.70 8.34 5.50
C MET A 102 4.60 9.38 5.55
N VAL A 103 4.99 10.66 5.45
CA VAL A 103 4.07 11.79 5.30
C VAL A 103 4.50 12.57 4.07
N LEU A 104 3.60 12.69 3.10
CA LEU A 104 3.68 13.70 2.06
C LEU A 104 3.17 15.01 2.67
N ALA A 105 3.99 16.05 2.60
CA ALA A 105 3.64 17.38 3.08
C ALA A 105 3.62 18.38 1.90
N ARG A 106 2.95 19.52 2.12
CA ARG A 106 2.81 20.58 1.10
C ARG A 106 4.14 21.11 0.56
N ASP A 107 5.15 21.15 1.42
CA ASP A 107 6.48 21.66 1.11
C ASP A 107 7.53 21.04 2.07
N GLY A 108 8.81 21.32 1.81
CA GLY A 108 9.91 20.80 2.60
C GLY A 108 9.90 21.25 4.06
N ALA A 109 9.46 22.48 4.35
CA ALA A 109 9.42 22.98 5.73
C ALA A 109 8.36 22.23 6.56
N GLN A 110 7.19 21.96 5.98
CA GLN A 110 6.17 21.14 6.63
C GLN A 110 6.59 19.67 6.73
N ALA A 111 7.34 19.14 5.76
CA ALA A 111 7.90 17.79 5.83
C ALA A 111 8.89 17.65 7.01
N ASP A 112 9.76 18.64 7.22
CA ASP A 112 10.70 18.66 8.35
C ASP A 112 9.98 18.70 9.70
N VAL A 113 8.91 19.52 9.79
CA VAL A 113 8.07 19.56 10.99
C VAL A 113 7.42 18.19 11.23
N ALA A 114 6.80 17.59 10.21
CA ALA A 114 6.16 16.28 10.33
C ALA A 114 7.17 15.20 10.77
N MET A 115 8.35 15.16 10.15
CA MET A 115 9.44 14.26 10.51
C MET A 115 9.88 14.42 11.97
N SER A 116 10.04 15.67 12.45
CA SER A 116 10.43 15.92 13.84
C SER A 116 9.43 15.37 14.86
N GLN A 117 8.13 15.46 14.55
CA GLN A 117 7.06 14.94 15.41
C GLN A 117 7.02 13.41 15.35
N MET A 118 7.18 12.82 14.16
CA MET A 118 7.27 11.36 14.01
C MET A 118 8.45 10.78 14.79
N LEU A 119 9.63 11.41 14.73
CA LEU A 119 10.80 11.00 15.49
C LEU A 119 10.59 11.15 17.00
N SER A 120 9.91 12.22 17.43
CA SER A 120 9.58 12.43 18.85
C SER A 120 8.65 11.34 19.38
N ALA A 121 7.62 10.97 18.61
CA ALA A 121 6.71 9.87 18.94
C ALA A 121 7.45 8.52 18.97
N ALA A 122 8.27 8.21 17.95
CA ALA A 122 9.08 7.01 17.91
C ALA A 122 10.02 6.91 19.12
N ARG A 123 10.65 8.03 19.50
CA ARG A 123 11.56 8.10 20.65
C ARG A 123 10.85 7.75 21.96
N ALA A 124 9.63 8.25 22.13
CA ALA A 124 8.81 7.98 23.31
C ALA A 124 8.27 6.54 23.36
N MET A 125 8.00 5.93 22.20
CA MET A 125 7.39 4.60 22.11
C MET A 125 8.42 3.46 22.17
N TYR A 126 9.48 3.54 21.37
CA TYR A 126 10.41 2.44 21.15
C TYR A 126 11.86 2.90 20.90
N SER A 127 12.18 4.17 21.13
CA SER A 127 13.47 4.81 20.86
C SER A 127 13.84 4.86 19.37
N MET A 128 14.19 3.73 18.78
CA MET A 128 14.63 3.60 17.39
C MET A 128 14.20 2.22 16.84
N PRO A 129 13.93 2.10 15.52
CA PRO A 129 13.49 0.83 14.93
C PRO A 129 14.61 -0.23 14.92
N PRO A 130 14.27 -1.52 14.82
CA PRO A 130 15.25 -2.60 14.65
C PRO A 130 15.97 -2.49 13.30
N ASP A 131 17.31 -2.64 13.31
CA ASP A 131 18.15 -2.40 12.13
C ASP A 131 18.24 -3.60 11.18
N HIS A 132 18.41 -4.82 11.72
CA HIS A 132 18.82 -5.99 10.92
C HIS A 132 17.97 -6.26 9.67
N GLY A 133 16.64 -6.33 9.82
CA GLY A 133 15.75 -6.57 8.69
C GLY A 133 15.72 -5.39 7.70
N ALA A 134 15.80 -4.16 8.20
CA ALA A 134 15.85 -2.97 7.35
C ALA A 134 17.16 -2.92 6.55
N ALA A 135 18.28 -3.32 7.17
CA ALA A 135 19.56 -3.45 6.50
C ALA A 135 19.54 -4.51 5.39
N ALA A 136 18.89 -5.66 5.62
CA ALA A 136 18.72 -6.69 4.59
C ALA A 136 17.88 -6.18 3.40
N VAL A 137 16.74 -5.54 3.67
CA VAL A 137 15.90 -4.92 2.62
C VAL A 137 16.69 -3.86 1.84
N ARG A 138 17.46 -3.01 2.53
CA ARG A 138 18.32 -2.01 1.90
C ARG A 138 19.35 -2.64 0.96
N ILE A 139 20.05 -3.70 1.40
CA ILE A 139 21.05 -4.41 0.57
C ILE A 139 20.41 -4.94 -0.71
N VAL A 140 19.22 -5.56 -0.61
CA VAL A 140 18.49 -6.05 -1.79
C VAL A 140 18.09 -4.92 -2.73
N LEU A 141 17.62 -3.79 -2.20
CA LEU A 141 17.14 -2.67 -3.01
C LEU A 141 18.25 -1.82 -3.64
N GLU A 142 19.42 -1.73 -3.01
CA GLU A 142 20.57 -0.94 -3.48
C GLU A 142 21.48 -1.70 -4.45
N ASP A 143 21.41 -3.04 -4.48
CA ASP A 143 22.13 -3.87 -5.45
C ASP A 143 21.21 -4.26 -6.62
N ALA A 144 21.61 -3.91 -7.84
CA ALA A 144 20.78 -4.11 -9.03
C ALA A 144 20.52 -5.60 -9.36
N ALA A 145 21.46 -6.50 -9.06
CA ALA A 145 21.29 -7.93 -9.30
C ALA A 145 20.36 -8.53 -8.24
N LEU A 146 20.56 -8.20 -6.96
CA LEU A 146 19.68 -8.68 -5.88
C LEU A 146 18.25 -8.15 -6.05
N ARG A 147 18.09 -6.90 -6.48
CA ARG A 147 16.77 -6.33 -6.77
C ARG A 147 16.08 -7.09 -7.90
N ALA A 148 16.81 -7.41 -8.97
CA ALA A 148 16.24 -8.16 -10.09
C ALA A 148 15.81 -9.58 -9.67
N ASP A 149 16.60 -10.26 -8.85
CA ASP A 149 16.25 -11.56 -8.28
C ASP A 149 14.98 -11.45 -7.41
N TRP A 150 14.92 -10.46 -6.51
CA TRP A 150 13.75 -10.21 -5.67
C TRP A 150 12.48 -9.92 -6.48
N GLU A 151 12.56 -9.07 -7.50
CA GLU A 151 11.43 -8.76 -8.39
C GLU A 151 10.92 -10.02 -9.11
N ALA A 152 11.83 -10.90 -9.55
CA ALA A 152 11.48 -12.18 -10.19
C ALA A 152 10.83 -13.17 -9.21
N GLU A 153 11.37 -13.31 -7.99
CA GLU A 153 10.79 -14.16 -6.94
C GLU A 153 9.39 -13.69 -6.53
N LEU A 154 9.20 -12.37 -6.42
CA LEU A 154 7.92 -11.76 -6.09
C LEU A 154 6.87 -12.04 -7.18
N GLU A 155 7.25 -11.91 -8.45
CA GLU A 155 6.39 -12.23 -9.59
C GLU A 155 6.03 -13.72 -9.65
N GLU A 156 6.98 -14.62 -9.41
CA GLU A 156 6.71 -16.06 -9.35
C GLU A 156 5.67 -16.36 -8.26
N MET A 157 5.82 -15.76 -7.08
CA MET A 157 4.90 -15.94 -5.96
C MET A 157 3.50 -15.40 -6.27
N ARG A 158 3.39 -14.24 -6.91
CA ARG A 158 2.13 -13.67 -7.39
C ARG A 158 1.43 -14.62 -8.36
N LEU A 159 2.15 -15.08 -9.38
CA LEU A 159 1.62 -16.01 -10.39
C LEU A 159 1.21 -17.35 -9.77
N ARG A 160 1.96 -17.86 -8.78
CA ARG A 160 1.61 -19.08 -8.04
C ARG A 160 0.28 -18.91 -7.30
N MET A 161 0.07 -17.77 -6.61
CA MET A 161 -1.20 -17.49 -5.93
C MET A 161 -2.37 -17.42 -6.92
N LEU A 162 -2.17 -16.77 -8.07
CA LEU A 162 -3.20 -16.70 -9.12
C LEU A 162 -3.57 -18.11 -9.62
N ARG A 163 -2.58 -18.96 -9.91
CA ARG A 163 -2.82 -20.36 -10.32
C ARG A 163 -3.63 -21.13 -9.28
N LEU A 164 -3.32 -20.97 -8.00
CA LEU A 164 -4.06 -21.63 -6.91
C LEU A 164 -5.51 -21.13 -6.82
N ARG A 165 -5.76 -19.83 -6.98
CA ARG A 165 -7.12 -19.25 -6.99
C ARG A 165 -7.96 -19.79 -8.14
N VAL A 166 -7.38 -19.86 -9.34
CA VAL A 166 -8.05 -20.42 -10.54
C VAL A 166 -8.36 -21.90 -10.32
N ALA A 167 -7.37 -22.69 -9.91
CA ALA A 167 -7.55 -24.11 -9.67
C ALA A 167 -8.63 -24.41 -8.61
N PHE A 168 -8.68 -23.60 -7.54
CA PHE A 168 -9.71 -23.71 -6.51
C PHE A 168 -11.11 -23.39 -7.06
N ALA A 169 -11.26 -22.30 -7.82
CA ALA A 169 -12.54 -21.92 -8.41
C ALA A 169 -13.04 -22.98 -9.41
N GLU A 170 -12.16 -23.53 -10.23
CA GLU A 170 -12.48 -24.62 -11.16
C GLU A 170 -12.87 -25.90 -10.42
N ALA A 171 -12.13 -26.26 -9.37
CA ALA A 171 -12.46 -27.43 -8.56
C ALA A 171 -13.84 -27.27 -7.91
N LEU A 172 -14.17 -26.08 -7.39
CA LEU A 172 -15.49 -25.79 -6.86
C LEU A 172 -16.57 -25.92 -7.94
N ARG A 173 -16.41 -25.30 -9.11
CA ARG A 173 -17.37 -25.42 -10.23
C ARG A 173 -17.66 -26.86 -10.63
N ARG A 174 -16.60 -27.68 -10.73
CA ARG A 174 -16.71 -29.12 -11.00
C ARG A 174 -17.50 -29.86 -9.93
N GLN A 175 -17.33 -29.51 -8.65
CA GLN A 175 -18.05 -30.15 -7.54
C GLN A 175 -19.48 -29.62 -7.38
N SER A 176 -19.75 -28.36 -7.73
CA SER A 176 -21.08 -27.74 -7.63
C SER A 176 -21.95 -27.90 -8.88
N ASN A 177 -21.44 -28.53 -9.95
CA ASN A 177 -22.11 -28.66 -11.26
C ASN A 177 -22.56 -27.31 -11.84
N SER A 178 -21.72 -26.28 -11.70
CA SER A 178 -21.99 -24.90 -12.14
C SER A 178 -21.04 -24.43 -13.22
#